data_AF-A0A212EWD9-F1
#
_entry.id   AF-A0A212EWD9-F1
#
_cell.length_a   1.000
_cell.length_b   1.000
_cell.length_c   1.000
_cell.angle_alpha   90.00
_cell.angle_beta   90.00
_cell.angle_gamma   90.00
#
_symmetry.space_group_name_H-M   'P 1'
#
loop_
_entity.id
_entity.type
_entity.pdbx_description
1 polymer ?
#
loop_
_entity_poly.entity_id
_entity_poly.type
_entity_poly.pdbx_seq_one_letter_code
_entity_poly.pdbx_strand_id
1 'polypeptide(L)'
;IIIYFALESAFFWLNVMCFDIWWTFSGKRGMTMEKLSVRAKFCAYSIYAFGIPTALTVILVALEFSDLQPHILLPLIRRQGCFLFGYSKLIYLYGPMVILWFANLIFFILTAVKITQIKKQTSVLKSRESATHDRQNTERQRLFLYAKLFVVMGVNWLLEVISALYPKADEFWRFTDAYNVLIGLIIFIIFVCKRKIFRLMKKRIKDGIRHKNGTMGSMVNTQRIQTNLQNCKQRDSLETIKTYCADSDSNKGMNTTNF
;
A
#
# COMPACT_ATOMS: atom_id res chain seq x y z
N ILE A 1 -19.65 -11.86 15.14
CA ILE A 1 -18.33 -12.13 15.78
C ILE A 1 -17.16 -11.76 14.87
N ILE A 2 -17.01 -12.36 13.68
CA ILE A 2 -15.89 -12.03 12.76
C ILE A 2 -15.86 -10.55 12.38
N ILE A 3 -17.02 -9.98 12.03
CA ILE A 3 -17.14 -8.55 11.70
C ILE A 3 -16.70 -7.67 12.87
N TYR A 4 -17.15 -7.98 14.09
CA TYR A 4 -16.76 -7.28 15.31
C TYR A 4 -15.24 -7.30 15.51
N PHE A 5 -14.64 -8.50 15.47
CA PHE A 5 -13.19 -8.67 15.62
C PHE A 5 -12.40 -7.90 14.57
N ALA A 6 -12.78 -8.00 13.30
CA ALA A 6 -12.09 -7.35 12.19
C ALA A 6 -12.15 -5.82 12.30
N LEU A 7 -13.32 -5.31 12.68
CA LEU A 7 -13.58 -3.89 12.85
C LEU A 7 -12.77 -3.33 14.02
N GLU A 8 -12.84 -3.93 15.21
CA GLU A 8 -12.02 -3.54 16.38
C GLU A 8 -10.53 -3.59 16.03
N SER A 9 -10.07 -4.69 15.42
CA SER A 9 -8.68 -4.83 14.99
C SER A 9 -8.24 -3.71 14.05
N ALA A 10 -9.10 -3.27 13.12
CA ALA A 10 -8.78 -2.16 12.22
C ALA A 10 -8.55 -0.84 12.98
N PHE A 11 -9.33 -0.56 14.03
CA PHE A 11 -9.12 0.62 14.87
C PHE A 11 -7.85 0.54 15.71
N PHE A 12 -7.58 -0.62 16.30
CA PHE A 12 -6.33 -0.82 17.04
C PHE A 12 -5.11 -0.72 16.13
N TRP A 13 -5.18 -1.24 14.90
CA TRP A 13 -4.13 -1.04 13.89
C TRP A 13 -3.95 0.42 13.51
N LEU A 14 -5.05 1.18 13.35
CA LEU A 14 -4.98 2.62 13.14
C LEU A 14 -4.29 3.32 14.32
N ASN A 15 -4.58 2.89 15.55
CA ASN A 15 -3.95 3.41 16.75
C ASN A 15 -2.45 3.12 16.82
N VAL A 16 -2.04 1.89 16.52
CA VAL A 16 -0.62 1.51 16.37
C VAL A 16 0.08 2.38 15.33
N MET A 17 -0.54 2.60 14.17
CA MET A 17 0.04 3.44 13.12
C MET A 17 0.20 4.90 13.59
N CYS A 18 -0.77 5.46 14.31
CA CYS A 18 -0.67 6.81 14.86
C CYS A 18 0.44 6.90 15.92
N PHE A 19 0.51 5.92 16.81
CA PHE A 19 1.54 5.82 17.85
C PHE A 19 2.94 5.72 17.24
N ASP A 20 3.16 4.85 16.26
CA ASP A 20 4.46 4.62 15.62
C ASP A 20 5.03 5.90 15.02
N ILE A 21 4.17 6.71 14.40
CA ILE A 21 4.60 7.96 13.79
C ILE A 21 4.84 9.04 14.82
N TRP A 22 3.93 9.17 15.80
CA TRP A 22 4.14 10.07 16.92
C TRP A 22 5.46 9.78 17.62
N TRP A 23 5.76 8.50 17.84
CA TRP A 23 7.03 8.05 18.41
C TRP A 23 8.22 8.44 17.54
N THR A 24 8.12 8.23 16.22
CA THR A 24 9.15 8.61 15.24
C THR A 24 9.47 10.11 15.25
N PHE A 25 8.46 10.97 15.42
CA PHE A 25 8.63 12.43 15.44
C PHE A 25 8.87 13.04 16.81
N SER A 26 8.59 12.32 17.89
CA SER A 26 8.73 12.84 19.25
C SER A 26 10.18 13.10 19.67
N GLY A 27 11.16 12.75 18.84
CA GLY A 27 12.58 13.00 19.12
C GLY A 27 13.14 12.10 20.22
N LYS A 28 12.37 11.10 20.68
CA LYS A 28 12.79 10.04 21.63
C LYS A 28 13.72 9.01 20.98
N ARG A 29 14.50 9.47 20.00
CA ARG A 29 15.46 8.70 19.21
C ARG A 29 16.64 8.38 20.12
N GLY A 30 16.72 7.14 20.61
CA GLY A 30 17.64 6.70 21.67
C GLY A 30 16.99 5.91 22.82
N MET A 31 15.66 5.89 22.95
CA MET A 31 14.98 5.05 23.94
C MET A 31 14.96 3.56 23.55
N THR A 32 14.79 2.66 24.52
CA THR A 32 14.82 1.18 24.40
C THR A 32 14.08 0.62 23.18
N MET A 33 12.98 1.25 22.79
CA MET A 33 12.22 0.84 21.60
C MET A 33 13.05 0.96 20.31
N GLU A 34 13.90 1.96 20.11
CA GLU A 34 14.68 2.06 18.87
C GLU A 34 15.68 0.90 18.72
N LYS A 35 16.21 0.41 19.85
CA LYS A 35 17.15 -0.72 19.93
C LYS A 35 16.50 -2.07 19.58
N LEU A 36 15.17 -2.18 19.63
CA LEU A 36 14.48 -3.41 19.23
C LEU A 36 14.53 -3.61 17.72
N SER A 37 14.72 -4.86 17.31
CA SER A 37 14.65 -5.24 15.90
C SER A 37 13.28 -4.89 15.31
N VAL A 38 13.24 -4.60 14.01
CA VAL A 38 11.97 -4.30 13.29
C VAL A 38 10.94 -5.42 13.50
N ARG A 39 11.39 -6.67 13.55
CA ARG A 39 10.54 -7.85 13.80
C ARG A 39 9.95 -7.84 15.20
N ALA A 40 10.75 -7.53 16.22
CA ALA A 40 10.27 -7.49 17.62
C ALA A 40 9.22 -6.37 17.82
N LYS A 41 9.43 -5.19 17.23
CA LYS A 41 8.46 -4.09 17.23
C LYS A 41 7.14 -4.51 16.57
N PHE A 42 7.22 -5.09 15.37
CA PHE A 42 6.04 -5.55 14.65
C PHE A 42 5.27 -6.64 15.43
N CYS A 43 6.00 -7.56 16.07
CA CYS A 43 5.39 -8.58 16.93
C CYS A 43 4.64 -7.94 18.11
N ALA A 44 5.28 -7.03 18.85
CA ALA A 44 4.65 -6.32 19.96
C ALA A 44 3.39 -5.54 19.53
N TYR A 45 3.49 -4.82 18.41
CA TYR A 45 2.34 -4.13 17.81
C TYR A 45 1.22 -5.07 17.39
N SER A 46 1.55 -6.23 16.82
CA SER A 46 0.57 -7.23 16.40
C SER A 46 -0.14 -7.87 17.60
N ILE A 47 0.61 -8.18 18.67
CA ILE A 47 0.04 -8.70 19.92
C ILE A 47 -0.94 -7.70 20.52
N TYR A 48 -0.61 -6.41 20.53
CA TYR A 48 -1.54 -5.38 20.98
C TYR A 48 -2.76 -5.27 20.05
N ALA A 49 -2.53 -5.13 18.73
CA ALA A 49 -3.58 -4.81 17.77
C ALA A 49 -4.55 -5.94 17.48
N PHE A 50 -4.15 -7.20 17.69
CA PHE A 50 -5.04 -8.35 17.57
C PHE A 50 -5.42 -8.93 18.94
N GLY A 51 -4.54 -8.88 19.93
CA GLY A 51 -4.77 -9.48 21.24
C GLY A 51 -5.89 -8.80 22.01
N ILE A 52 -5.94 -7.46 22.03
CA ILE A 52 -7.03 -6.75 22.71
C ILE A 52 -8.40 -7.01 22.03
N PRO A 53 -8.55 -6.87 20.70
CA PRO A 53 -9.78 -7.27 20.01
C PRO A 53 -10.16 -8.73 20.24
N THR A 54 -9.19 -9.63 20.30
CA THR A 54 -9.45 -11.05 20.61
C THR A 54 -10.01 -11.19 22.02
N ALA A 55 -9.39 -10.55 23.02
CA ALA A 55 -9.87 -10.58 24.40
C ALA A 55 -11.29 -9.99 24.53
N LEU A 56 -11.55 -8.84 23.92
CA LEU A 56 -12.89 -8.22 23.88
C LEU A 56 -13.91 -9.16 23.22
N THR A 57 -13.52 -9.82 22.12
CA THR A 57 -14.37 -10.79 21.41
C THR A 57 -14.66 -12.02 22.28
N VAL A 58 -13.66 -12.55 22.98
CA VAL A 58 -13.81 -13.69 23.90
C VAL A 58 -14.72 -13.33 25.06
N ILE A 59 -14.60 -12.13 25.64
CA ILE A 59 -15.49 -11.64 26.69
C ILE A 59 -16.92 -11.57 26.18
N LEU A 60 -17.13 -11.00 24.99
CA LEU A 60 -18.45 -10.89 24.37
C LEU A 60 -19.08 -12.26 24.12
N VAL A 61 -18.29 -13.23 23.66
CA VAL A 61 -18.73 -14.63 23.48
C VAL A 61 -19.02 -15.30 24.83
N ALA A 62 -18.16 -15.13 25.83
CA ALA A 62 -18.36 -15.70 27.15
C ALA A 62 -19.64 -15.17 27.83
N LEU A 63 -19.92 -13.88 27.70
CA LEU A 63 -21.15 -13.25 28.19
C LEU A 63 -22.41 -13.69 27.44
N GLU A 64 -22.27 -14.11 26.18
CA GLU A 64 -23.37 -14.68 25.40
C GLU A 64 -23.68 -16.12 25.83
N PHE A 65 -22.67 -16.89 26.28
CA PHE A 65 -22.82 -18.28 26.72
C PHE A 65 -23.02 -18.45 28.23
N SER A 66 -22.85 -17.39 29.02
CA SER A 66 -23.25 -17.42 30.41
C SER A 66 -24.79 -17.34 30.47
N ASP A 67 -25.44 -18.36 31.03
CA ASP A 67 -26.89 -18.41 31.26
C ASP A 67 -27.35 -17.40 32.35
N LEU A 68 -26.83 -16.17 32.29
CA LEU A 68 -27.17 -15.07 33.16
C LEU A 68 -28.56 -14.53 32.78
N GLN A 69 -29.29 -14.04 33.79
CA GLN A 69 -30.55 -13.34 33.54
C GLN A 69 -30.32 -12.14 32.60
N PRO A 70 -31.30 -11.83 31.73
CA PRO A 70 -31.18 -10.73 30.79
C PRO A 70 -31.06 -9.40 31.56
N HIS A 71 -29.85 -8.85 31.57
CA HIS A 71 -29.52 -7.55 32.12
C HIS A 71 -29.02 -6.62 31.01
N ILE A 72 -29.02 -5.31 31.26
CA ILE A 72 -28.60 -4.25 30.30
C ILE A 72 -27.18 -4.47 29.76
N LEU A 73 -26.33 -5.17 30.51
CA LEU A 73 -24.94 -5.47 30.14
C LEU A 73 -24.80 -6.77 29.34
N LEU A 74 -25.85 -7.58 29.20
CA LEU A 74 -25.74 -8.82 28.44
C LEU A 74 -25.78 -8.49 26.94
N PRO A 75 -24.84 -8.96 26.12
CA PRO A 75 -24.97 -8.90 24.67
C PRO A 75 -26.00 -9.98 24.28
N LEU A 76 -27.25 -9.61 23.98
CA LEU A 76 -28.29 -10.57 23.57
C LEU A 76 -28.20 -10.89 22.06
N ILE A 77 -27.04 -11.30 21.57
CA ILE A 77 -26.79 -11.46 20.13
C ILE A 77 -27.63 -12.62 19.57
N ARG A 78 -27.78 -13.73 20.30
CA ARG A 78 -28.55 -14.91 19.83
C ARG A 78 -30.05 -14.68 19.69
N ARG A 79 -30.64 -13.70 20.39
CA ARG A 79 -32.10 -13.51 20.40
C ARG A 79 -32.61 -12.39 19.49
N GLN A 80 -31.76 -11.48 19.03
CA GLN A 80 -32.22 -10.25 18.33
C GLN A 80 -31.54 -9.96 16.96
N GLY A 81 -30.57 -10.76 16.50
CA GLY A 81 -30.04 -10.64 15.12
C GLY A 81 -28.61 -11.19 14.90
N CYS A 82 -28.03 -10.94 13.72
CA CYS A 82 -26.65 -11.36 13.39
C CYS A 82 -25.54 -10.41 13.93
N PHE A 83 -25.92 -9.29 14.57
CA PHE A 83 -24.98 -8.27 15.05
C PHE A 83 -25.45 -7.64 16.37
N LEU A 84 -24.54 -6.97 17.08
CA LEU A 84 -24.82 -6.28 18.35
C LEU A 84 -25.97 -5.26 18.18
N PHE A 85 -26.92 -5.29 19.10
CA PHE A 85 -28.09 -4.41 19.09
C PHE A 85 -28.26 -3.70 20.45
N GLY A 86 -28.93 -2.54 20.45
CA GLY A 86 -29.27 -1.79 21.66
C GLY A 86 -28.07 -1.28 22.46
N TYR A 87 -28.24 -1.23 23.79
CA TYR A 87 -27.23 -0.70 24.73
C TYR A 87 -25.92 -1.48 24.72
N SER A 88 -25.96 -2.79 24.47
CA SER A 88 -24.76 -3.63 24.39
C SER A 88 -23.86 -3.22 23.21
N LYS A 89 -24.44 -2.75 22.09
CA LYS A 89 -23.68 -2.14 20.98
C LYS A 89 -22.97 -0.87 21.42
N LEU A 90 -23.64 0.01 22.16
CA LEU A 90 -23.05 1.27 22.63
C LEU A 90 -21.83 1.01 23.52
N ILE A 91 -21.91 0.02 24.42
CA ILE A 91 -20.87 -0.25 25.41
C ILE A 91 -19.71 -1.04 24.78
N TYR A 92 -19.99 -2.19 24.17
CA TYR A 92 -18.94 -3.15 23.76
C TYR A 92 -18.31 -2.84 22.39
N LEU A 93 -18.99 -2.06 21.54
CA LEU A 93 -18.50 -1.67 20.22
C LEU A 93 -18.08 -0.20 20.24
N TYR A 94 -19.01 0.71 20.54
CA TYR A 94 -18.69 2.14 20.43
C TYR A 94 -17.80 2.67 21.57
N GLY A 95 -17.87 2.10 22.77
CA GLY A 95 -17.01 2.47 23.89
C GLY A 95 -15.51 2.38 23.55
N PRO A 96 -14.99 1.18 23.19
CA PRO A 96 -13.61 1.01 22.75
C PRO A 96 -13.23 1.93 21.57
N MET A 97 -14.10 2.08 20.58
CA MET A 97 -13.84 2.95 19.42
C MET A 97 -13.67 4.41 19.79
N VAL A 98 -14.52 4.94 20.65
CA VAL A 98 -14.44 6.35 21.07
C VAL A 98 -13.15 6.59 21.85
N ILE A 99 -12.75 5.67 22.73
CA ILE A 99 -11.47 5.74 23.45
C ILE A 99 -10.30 5.76 22.47
N LEU A 100 -10.27 4.84 21.50
CA LEU A 100 -9.23 4.77 20.48
C LEU A 100 -9.23 6.02 19.59
N TRP A 101 -10.40 6.57 19.30
CA TRP A 101 -10.53 7.80 18.54
C TRP A 101 -9.88 8.99 19.25
N PHE A 102 -10.16 9.16 20.54
CA PHE A 102 -9.50 10.20 21.35
C PHE A 102 -8.00 9.97 21.46
N ALA A 103 -7.54 8.73 21.67
CA ALA A 103 -6.13 8.41 21.71
C ALA A 103 -5.42 8.77 20.38
N ASN A 104 -6.04 8.46 19.24
CA ASN A 104 -5.54 8.82 17.92
C ASN A 104 -5.48 10.34 17.72
N LEU A 105 -6.52 11.06 18.12
CA LEU A 105 -6.56 12.52 18.05
C LEU A 105 -5.39 13.14 18.84
N ILE A 106 -5.13 12.65 20.06
CA ILE A 106 -4.00 13.09 20.88
C ILE A 106 -2.67 12.84 20.15
N PHE A 107 -2.44 11.64 19.61
CA PHE A 107 -1.22 11.34 18.86
C PHE A 107 -1.05 12.25 17.64
N PHE A 108 -2.13 12.54 16.91
CA PHE A 108 -2.07 13.47 15.77
C PHE A 108 -1.70 14.88 16.19
N ILE A 109 -2.33 15.41 17.25
CA ILE A 109 -2.03 16.76 17.76
C ILE A 109 -0.57 16.84 18.20
N LEU A 110 -0.11 15.89 19.02
CA LEU A 110 1.28 15.85 19.49
C LEU A 110 2.27 15.76 18.33
N THR A 111 1.96 14.96 17.32
CA THR A 111 2.82 14.82 16.15
C THR A 111 2.85 16.10 15.31
N ALA A 112 1.71 16.75 15.10
CA ALA A 112 1.62 18.00 14.35
C ALA A 112 2.39 19.14 15.05
N VAL A 113 2.27 19.24 16.38
CA VAL A 113 3.05 20.18 17.20
C VAL A 113 4.54 19.93 17.02
N LYS A 114 5.01 18.69 17.16
CA LYS A 114 6.42 18.33 17.00
C LYS A 114 6.95 18.65 15.60
N ILE A 115 6.19 18.36 14.56
CA ILE A 115 6.58 18.69 13.18
C ILE A 115 6.70 20.20 12.99
N THR A 116 5.78 20.98 13.56
CA THR A 116 5.81 22.44 13.45
C THR A 116 7.04 23.01 14.18
N GLN A 117 7.39 22.46 15.34
CA GLN A 117 8.61 22.79 16.07
C GLN A 117 9.88 22.47 15.25
N ILE A 118 9.97 21.25 14.70
CA ILE A 118 11.12 20.83 13.87
C ILE A 118 11.25 21.73 12.63
N LYS A 119 10.14 22.07 11.98
CA LYS A 119 10.13 22.99 10.84
C LYS A 119 10.66 24.37 11.20
N LYS A 120 10.25 24.93 12.34
CA LYS A 120 10.71 26.24 12.82
C LYS A 120 12.22 26.23 13.12
N GLN A 121 12.75 25.15 13.69
CA GLN A 121 14.18 25.00 13.93
C GLN A 121 14.98 24.81 12.63
N THR A 122 14.45 24.06 11.67
CA THR A 122 15.12 23.78 10.39
C THR A 122 15.06 24.97 9.43
N SER A 123 14.00 25.80 9.47
CA SER A 123 13.91 27.01 8.64
C SER A 123 14.94 28.08 9.00
N VAL A 124 15.44 28.06 10.24
CA VAL A 124 16.49 28.97 10.72
C VAL A 124 17.88 28.49 10.28
N LEU A 125 18.05 27.19 10.00
CA LEU A 125 19.33 26.56 9.62
C LEU A 125 19.39 26.22 8.12
N LYS A 126 18.85 27.09 7.25
CA LYS A 126 18.61 26.85 5.80
C LYS A 126 19.88 26.63 4.94
N SER A 127 21.01 26.32 5.56
CA SER A 127 22.23 25.87 4.91
C SER A 127 22.47 24.39 5.21
N ARG A 128 22.33 23.55 4.17
CA ARG A 128 23.18 22.36 3.93
C ARG A 128 22.73 20.96 4.39
N GLU A 129 21.47 20.56 4.23
CA GLU A 129 21.15 19.11 4.35
C GLU A 129 19.94 18.62 3.53
N SER A 130 20.20 18.02 2.36
CA SER A 130 19.18 17.56 1.41
C SER A 130 18.53 16.23 1.81
N ALA A 131 19.29 15.33 2.46
CA ALA A 131 18.84 13.96 2.75
C ALA A 131 17.88 13.87 3.95
N THR A 132 18.11 14.66 5.00
CA THR A 132 17.24 14.72 6.19
C THR A 132 15.89 15.37 5.88
N HIS A 133 15.87 16.37 4.99
CA HIS A 133 14.66 17.05 4.53
C HIS A 133 13.71 16.12 3.75
N ASP A 134 14.24 15.23 2.90
CA ASP A 134 13.43 14.28 2.12
C ASP A 134 12.77 13.21 3.01
N ARG A 135 13.48 12.73 4.04
CA ARG A 135 12.91 11.81 5.02
C ARG A 135 11.76 12.48 5.77
N GLN A 136 11.97 13.68 6.32
CA GLN A 136 10.90 14.40 7.05
C GLN A 136 9.66 14.67 6.18
N ASN A 137 9.83 15.01 4.90
CA ASN A 137 8.71 15.24 3.99
C ASN A 137 7.92 13.95 3.72
N THR A 138 8.61 12.80 3.59
CA THR A 138 7.97 11.49 3.41
C THR A 138 7.13 11.09 4.61
N GLU A 139 7.68 11.26 5.82
CA GLU A 139 7.01 10.99 7.08
C GLU A 139 5.78 11.91 7.27
N ARG A 140 5.88 13.19 6.88
CA ARG A 140 4.76 14.14 6.89
C ARG A 140 3.64 13.76 5.91
N GLN A 141 4.00 13.31 4.71
CA GLN A 141 3.00 12.81 3.74
C GLN A 141 2.29 11.56 4.27
N ARG A 142 3.03 10.70 4.98
CA ARG A 142 2.47 9.51 5.64
C ARG A 142 1.47 9.92 6.73
N LEU A 143 1.81 10.92 7.55
CA LEU A 143 0.89 11.48 8.55
C LEU A 143 -0.36 12.08 7.95
N PHE A 144 -0.23 12.90 6.91
CA PHE A 144 -1.41 13.52 6.29
C PHE A 144 -2.34 12.46 5.71
N LEU A 145 -1.80 11.37 5.17
CA LEU A 145 -2.60 10.23 4.73
C LEU A 145 -3.31 9.56 5.90
N TYR A 146 -2.63 9.25 6.99
CA TYR A 146 -3.27 8.57 8.12
C TYR A 146 -4.26 9.47 8.85
N ALA A 147 -4.00 10.77 8.94
CA ALA A 147 -4.96 11.75 9.42
C ALA A 147 -6.22 11.77 8.53
N LYS A 148 -6.05 11.73 7.21
CA LYS A 148 -7.17 11.62 6.27
C LYS A 148 -7.95 10.32 6.47
N LEU A 149 -7.26 9.19 6.66
CA LEU A 149 -7.90 7.91 6.98
C LEU A 149 -8.65 7.96 8.31
N PHE A 150 -8.04 8.56 9.34
CA PHE A 150 -8.64 8.73 10.65
C PHE A 150 -9.89 9.61 10.62
N VAL A 151 -9.87 10.72 9.88
CA VAL A 151 -11.06 11.57 9.74
C VAL A 151 -12.16 10.83 9.00
N VAL A 152 -11.84 10.15 7.89
CA VAL A 152 -12.83 9.40 7.11
C VAL A 152 -13.45 8.27 7.91
N MET A 153 -12.64 7.45 8.59
CA MET A 153 -13.14 6.40 9.48
C MET A 153 -13.87 7.03 10.69
N GLY A 154 -13.25 7.94 11.42
CA GLY A 154 -13.79 8.52 12.65
C GLY A 154 -15.11 9.26 12.46
N VAL A 155 -15.26 10.01 11.37
CA VAL A 155 -16.54 10.67 11.03
C VAL A 155 -17.61 9.63 10.71
N ASN A 156 -17.29 8.59 9.92
CA ASN A 156 -18.21 7.50 9.62
C ASN A 156 -18.78 6.87 10.90
N TRP A 157 -17.89 6.51 11.82
CA TRP A 157 -18.27 5.85 13.07
C TRP A 157 -18.97 6.79 14.05
N LEU A 158 -18.61 8.08 14.07
CA LEU A 158 -19.33 9.07 14.86
C LEU A 158 -20.79 9.23 14.37
N LEU A 159 -21.00 9.27 13.05
CA LEU A 159 -22.34 9.32 12.46
C LEU A 159 -23.16 8.07 12.82
N GLU A 160 -22.56 6.88 12.79
CA GLU A 160 -23.18 5.62 13.24
C GLU A 160 -23.57 5.61 14.73
N VAL A 161 -22.78 6.27 15.58
CA VAL A 161 -23.11 6.45 17.01
C VAL A 161 -24.31 7.39 17.17
N ILE A 162 -24.28 8.54 16.48
CA ILE A 162 -25.38 9.51 16.55
C ILE A 162 -26.67 8.91 15.98
N SER A 163 -26.56 8.06 14.94
CA SER A 163 -27.69 7.29 14.38
C SER A 163 -28.36 6.41 15.41
N ALA A 164 -27.54 5.69 16.17
CA ALA A 164 -28.04 4.81 17.22
C ALA A 164 -28.72 5.57 18.37
N LEU A 165 -28.34 6.83 18.62
CA LEU A 165 -28.90 7.66 19.70
C LEU A 165 -30.15 8.45 19.26
N TYR A 166 -30.23 8.85 17.99
CA TYR A 166 -31.30 9.72 17.47
C TYR A 166 -31.98 9.12 16.22
N PRO A 167 -32.77 8.04 16.35
CA PRO A 167 -33.36 7.36 15.20
C PRO A 167 -34.43 8.17 14.46
N LYS A 168 -34.92 9.29 15.01
CA LYS A 168 -36.07 10.06 14.47
C LYS A 168 -35.79 10.89 13.20
N ALA A 169 -34.62 10.78 12.60
CA ALA A 169 -34.16 11.64 11.49
C ALA A 169 -33.88 10.82 10.22
N ASP A 170 -34.91 10.13 9.71
CA ASP A 170 -34.78 9.12 8.65
C ASP A 170 -34.05 9.60 7.38
N GLU A 171 -34.32 10.83 6.92
CA GLU A 171 -33.65 11.38 5.73
C GLU A 171 -32.15 11.62 5.96
N PHE A 172 -31.74 12.03 7.15
CA PHE A 172 -30.32 12.22 7.49
C PHE A 172 -29.57 10.88 7.57
N TRP A 173 -30.24 9.85 8.09
CA TRP A 173 -29.67 8.50 8.16
C TRP A 173 -29.47 7.90 6.78
N ARG A 174 -30.37 8.17 5.82
CA ARG A 174 -30.19 7.75 4.42
C ARG A 174 -28.91 8.27 3.77
N PHE A 175 -28.53 9.51 4.05
CA PHE A 175 -27.25 10.08 3.58
C PHE A 175 -26.05 9.44 4.28
N THR A 176 -26.17 9.18 5.58
CA THR A 176 -25.12 8.52 6.38
C THR A 176 -24.88 7.09 5.90
N ASP A 177 -25.95 6.34 5.64
CA ASP A 177 -25.88 4.98 5.12
C ASP A 177 -25.21 4.94 3.74
N ALA A 178 -25.56 5.88 2.86
CA ALA A 178 -24.90 6.02 1.56
C ALA A 178 -23.40 6.32 1.71
N TYR A 179 -23.02 7.19 2.65
CA TYR A 179 -21.62 7.47 2.96
C TYR A 179 -20.88 6.22 3.48
N ASN A 180 -21.53 5.45 4.37
CA ASN A 180 -20.98 4.22 4.93
C ASN A 180 -20.76 3.16 3.83
N VAL A 181 -21.68 3.01 2.87
CA VAL A 181 -21.47 2.11 1.71
C VAL A 181 -20.31 2.57 0.83
N LEU A 182 -20.13 3.88 0.66
CA LEU A 182 -19.05 4.46 -0.15
C LEU A 182 -17.70 4.50 0.57
N ILE A 183 -17.63 4.15 1.86
CA ILE A 183 -16.41 4.28 2.66
C ILE A 183 -15.22 3.53 2.06
N GLY A 184 -15.47 2.33 1.51
CA GLY A 184 -14.46 1.52 0.84
C GLY A 184 -13.89 2.20 -0.41
N LEU A 185 -14.76 2.85 -1.20
CA LEU A 185 -14.34 3.62 -2.38
C LEU A 185 -13.52 4.85 -1.97
N ILE A 186 -13.93 5.55 -0.91
CA ILE A 186 -13.21 6.70 -0.38
C ILE A 186 -11.80 6.28 0.08
N ILE A 187 -11.69 5.17 0.82
CA ILE A 187 -10.40 4.61 1.26
C ILE A 187 -9.54 4.24 0.05
N PHE A 188 -10.10 3.59 -0.97
CA PHE A 188 -9.38 3.25 -2.20
C PHE A 188 -8.80 4.50 -2.87
N ILE A 189 -9.58 5.57 -3.01
CA ILE A 189 -9.11 6.84 -3.59
C ILE A 189 -7.98 7.45 -2.76
N ILE A 190 -8.05 7.38 -1.43
CA ILE A 190 -7.03 7.93 -0.52
C ILE A 190 -5.68 7.21 -0.64
N PHE A 191 -5.72 5.87 -0.70
CA PHE A 191 -4.51 5.05 -0.70
C PHE A 191 -3.94 4.83 -2.08
N VAL A 192 -4.78 4.54 -3.07
CA VAL A 192 -4.37 4.04 -4.39
C VAL A 192 -4.29 5.16 -5.42
N CYS A 193 -5.23 6.10 -5.44
CA CYS A 193 -5.30 7.17 -6.44
C CYS A 193 -4.31 8.32 -6.19
N LYS A 194 -3.07 8.00 -5.80
CA LYS A 194 -1.99 8.98 -5.63
C LYS A 194 -1.28 9.24 -6.95
N ARG A 195 -0.99 10.52 -7.23
CA ARG A 195 -0.15 10.93 -8.38
C ARG A 195 1.21 10.20 -8.42
N LYS A 196 1.79 9.86 -7.27
CA LYS A 196 3.04 9.08 -7.19
C LYS A 196 2.84 7.65 -7.71
N ILE A 197 1.77 6.98 -7.30
CA ILE A 197 1.45 5.61 -7.73
C ILE A 197 1.16 5.60 -9.23
N PHE A 198 0.34 6.54 -9.72
CA PHE A 198 0.05 6.65 -11.15
C PHE A 198 1.31 6.93 -11.99
N ARG A 199 2.22 7.78 -11.52
CA ARG A 199 3.52 8.01 -12.18
C ARG A 199 4.39 6.75 -12.21
N LEU A 200 4.47 6.01 -11.10
CA LEU A 200 5.22 4.76 -11.03
C LEU A 200 4.62 3.68 -11.93
N MET A 201 3.29 3.57 -11.98
CA MET A 201 2.58 2.69 -12.91
C MET A 201 2.85 3.09 -14.36
N LYS A 202 2.69 4.37 -14.71
CA LYS A 202 2.98 4.87 -16.07
C LYS A 202 4.43 4.62 -16.46
N LYS A 203 5.38 4.78 -15.52
CA LYS A 203 6.79 4.45 -15.72
C LYS A 203 6.98 2.96 -15.98
N ARG A 204 6.44 2.07 -15.13
CA ARG A 204 6.53 0.61 -15.30
C ARG A 204 5.89 0.14 -16.62
N ILE A 205 4.76 0.72 -17.01
CA ILE A 205 4.10 0.42 -18.29
C ILE A 205 4.98 0.88 -19.46
N LYS A 206 5.52 2.10 -19.41
CA LYS A 206 6.44 2.62 -20.44
C LYS A 206 7.70 1.76 -20.55
N ASP A 207 8.29 1.37 -19.43
CA ASP A 207 9.48 0.52 -19.37
C ASP A 207 9.19 -0.88 -19.92
N GLY A 208 8.01 -1.45 -19.62
CA GLY A 208 7.55 -2.72 -20.18
C GLY A 208 7.33 -2.69 -21.70
N ILE A 209 6.74 -1.59 -22.22
CA ILE A 209 6.59 -1.37 -23.67
C ILE A 209 7.96 -1.21 -24.33
N ARG A 210 8.88 -0.47 -23.70
CA ARG A 210 10.24 -0.26 -24.22
C ARG A 210 11.05 -1.55 -24.25
N HIS A 211 10.88 -2.42 -23.25
CA HIS A 211 11.49 -3.75 -23.24
C HIS A 211 10.93 -4.63 -24.37
N LYS A 212 9.60 -4.69 -24.56
CA LYS A 212 9.00 -5.43 -25.68
C LYS A 212 9.51 -4.94 -27.05
N ASN A 213 9.58 -3.63 -27.25
CA ASN A 213 10.07 -3.05 -28.50
C ASN A 213 11.57 -3.29 -28.71
N GLY A 214 12.37 -3.28 -27.63
CA GLY A 214 13.80 -3.60 -27.67
C GLY A 214 14.06 -5.06 -28.01
N THR A 215 13.30 -6.00 -27.42
CA THR A 215 13.41 -7.44 -27.74
C THR A 215 12.98 -7.72 -29.18
N MET A 216 11.92 -7.07 -29.67
CA MET A 216 11.47 -7.24 -31.06
C MET A 216 12.46 -6.61 -32.06
N GLY A 217 13.00 -5.43 -31.77
CA GLY A 217 14.05 -4.81 -32.59
C GLY A 217 15.35 -5.61 -32.61
N SER A 218 15.74 -6.22 -31.49
CA SER A 218 16.92 -7.09 -31.41
C SER A 218 16.72 -8.38 -32.21
N MET A 219 15.55 -9.02 -32.12
CA MET A 219 15.20 -10.19 -32.94
C MET A 219 15.24 -9.89 -34.45
N VAL A 220 14.68 -8.76 -34.88
CA VAL A 220 14.70 -8.33 -36.30
C VAL A 220 16.14 -8.04 -36.76
N ASN A 221 16.96 -7.43 -35.92
CA ASN A 221 18.35 -7.14 -36.28
C ASN A 221 19.20 -8.41 -36.37
N THR A 222 19.00 -9.37 -35.45
CA THR A 222 19.64 -10.69 -35.51
C THR A 222 19.24 -11.45 -36.77
N GLN A 223 17.95 -11.43 -37.15
CA GLN A 223 17.49 -12.03 -38.41
C GLN A 223 18.13 -11.36 -39.63
N ARG A 224 18.18 -10.02 -39.69
CA ARG A 224 18.84 -9.28 -40.78
C ARG A 224 20.33 -9.59 -40.89
N ILE A 225 21.04 -9.68 -39.77
CA ILE A 225 22.47 -10.03 -39.75
C ILE A 225 22.66 -11.45 -40.29
N GLN A 226 21.81 -12.40 -39.89
CA GLN A 226 21.86 -13.77 -40.44
C GLN A 226 21.57 -13.82 -41.94
N THR A 227 20.59 -13.05 -42.44
CA THR A 227 20.28 -13.00 -43.89
C THR A 227 21.42 -12.38 -44.68
N ASN A 228 22.02 -11.29 -44.17
CA ASN A 228 23.17 -10.67 -44.81
C ASN A 228 24.39 -11.59 -44.82
N LEU A 229 24.63 -12.35 -43.73
CA LEU A 229 25.73 -13.31 -43.65
C LEU A 229 25.55 -14.48 -44.63
N GLN A 230 24.31 -14.97 -44.81
CA GLN A 230 23.99 -15.97 -45.83
C GLN A 230 24.21 -15.44 -47.25
N ASN A 231 23.76 -14.22 -47.54
CA ASN A 231 23.98 -13.59 -48.84
C ASN A 231 25.47 -13.37 -49.15
N CYS A 232 26.28 -13.07 -48.13
CA CYS A 232 27.73 -12.93 -48.27
C CYS A 232 28.40 -14.27 -48.61
N LYS A 233 28.09 -15.33 -47.86
CA LYS A 233 28.59 -16.68 -48.16
C LYS A 233 28.21 -17.15 -49.56
N GLN A 234 27.00 -16.81 -50.02
CA GLN A 234 26.52 -17.19 -51.35
C GLN A 234 27.23 -16.41 -52.46
N ARG A 235 27.59 -15.14 -52.24
CA ARG A 235 28.46 -14.37 -53.14
C ARG A 235 29.87 -14.91 -53.19
N ASP A 236 30.50 -15.20 -52.05
CA ASP A 236 31.86 -15.76 -52.01
C ASP A 236 31.94 -17.10 -52.75
N SER A 237 30.90 -17.93 -52.61
CA SER A 237 30.78 -19.19 -53.36
C SER A 237 30.62 -18.96 -54.87
N LEU A 238 29.86 -17.94 -55.29
CA LEU A 238 29.68 -17.59 -56.70
C LEU A 238 30.94 -16.99 -57.31
N GLU A 239 31.68 -16.17 -56.56
CA GLU A 239 32.96 -15.60 -56.98
C GLU A 239 34.02 -16.69 -57.08
N THR A 240 34.10 -17.61 -56.12
CA THR A 240 35.00 -18.78 -56.20
C THR A 240 34.73 -19.62 -57.46
N ILE A 241 33.44 -19.81 -57.82
CA ILE A 241 33.05 -20.49 -59.07
C ILE A 241 33.48 -19.68 -60.30
N LYS A 242 33.31 -18.35 -60.29
CA LYS A 242 33.75 -17.49 -61.40
C LYS A 242 35.27 -17.45 -61.57
N THR A 243 36.04 -17.47 -60.48
CA THR A 243 37.51 -17.53 -60.54
C THR A 243 37.96 -18.87 -61.10
N TYR A 244 37.29 -19.98 -60.74
CA TYR A 244 37.56 -21.29 -61.32
C TYR A 244 37.21 -21.36 -62.81
N CYS A 245 36.14 -20.69 -63.25
CA CYS A 245 35.77 -20.63 -64.67
C CYS A 245 36.64 -19.69 -65.51
N ALA A 246 37.23 -18.64 -64.91
CA ALA A 246 38.12 -17.71 -65.60
C ALA A 246 39.50 -18.30 -65.91
N ASP A 247 39.98 -19.24 -65.08
CA ASP A 247 41.26 -19.94 -65.30
C ASP A 247 41.15 -21.14 -66.27
N SER A 248 39.94 -21.58 -66.63
CA SER A 248 39.73 -22.68 -67.58
C SER A 248 39.79 -22.30 -69.07
N ASP A 249 39.87 -21.01 -69.42
CA ASP A 249 39.89 -20.54 -70.82
C ASP A 249 41.29 -20.11 -71.34
N SER A 250 42.35 -20.26 -70.55
CA SER A 250 43.71 -19.78 -70.90
C SER A 250 44.74 -20.86 -71.22
N ASN A 251 44.34 -22.09 -71.56
CA ASN A 251 45.30 -23.13 -71.95
C ASN A 251 44.83 -24.02 -73.12
N LYS A 252 44.89 -23.47 -74.33
CA LYS A 252 45.02 -24.26 -75.58
C LYS A 252 45.97 -23.56 -76.54
N GLY A 253 47.18 -24.11 -76.67
CA GLY A 253 47.94 -23.97 -77.91
C GLY A 253 49.45 -23.79 -77.73
N MET A 254 50.18 -24.84 -77.33
CA MET A 254 51.54 -25.02 -77.83
C MET A 254 51.92 -26.50 -77.90
N ASN A 255 52.07 -26.97 -79.14
CA ASN A 255 53.19 -27.76 -79.67
C ASN A 255 52.76 -28.94 -80.54
N THR A 256 53.15 -28.89 -81.81
CA THR A 256 53.74 -30.05 -82.50
C THR A 256 54.82 -29.57 -83.47
N THR A 257 56.00 -30.13 -83.28
CA THR A 257 57.21 -30.10 -84.11
C THR A 257 57.09 -30.99 -85.35
N ASN A 258 57.87 -30.69 -86.40
CA ASN A 258 58.89 -31.56 -87.04
C ASN A 258 59.02 -31.37 -88.57
N PHE A 259 60.30 -31.27 -88.99
CA PHE A 259 60.92 -31.38 -90.33
C PHE A 259 60.44 -30.49 -91.49
#